data_AF-A0A651DWZ6-F1
#
_entry.id   AF-A0A651DWZ6-F1
#
_cell.length_a   1.000
_cell.length_b   1.000
_cell.length_c   1.000
_cell.angle_alpha   90.00
_cell.angle_beta   90.00
_cell.angle_gamma   90.00
#
_symmetry.space_group_name_H-M   'P 1'
#
loop_
_entity.id
_entity.type
_entity.pdbx_description
1 polymer ?
#
loop_
_entity_poly.entity_id
_entity_poly.type
_entity_poly.pdbx_seq_one_letter_code
_entity_poly.pdbx_strand_id
1 'polypeptide(L)'
;ENLLHVTQSIEKKLGRERKEKWGPRTIDIDILLYAEEQINQESLIVPHPRLQERTFVLVPLEEIAPELEIAGRPLKEITAELEDVKDVRRID
;
A
#
# COMPACT_ATOMS: atom_id res chain seq x y z
N GLU A 1 12.29 -10.40 -5.40
CA GLU A 1 11.81 -10.43 -6.81
C GLU A 1 10.58 -11.32 -7.04
N ASN A 2 10.52 -12.55 -6.50
CA ASN A 2 9.39 -13.47 -6.77
C ASN A 2 8.01 -12.86 -6.43
N LEU A 3 7.84 -12.24 -5.25
CA LEU A 3 6.56 -11.66 -4.84
C LEU A 3 6.06 -10.56 -5.79
N LEU A 4 6.94 -9.65 -6.24
CA LEU A 4 6.58 -8.60 -7.18
C LEU A 4 6.09 -9.18 -8.52
N HIS A 5 6.75 -10.22 -9.02
CA HIS A 5 6.30 -10.88 -10.25
C HIS A 5 4.96 -11.58 -10.07
N VAL A 6 4.69 -12.13 -8.88
CA VAL A 6 3.40 -12.74 -8.54
C VAL A 6 2.30 -11.68 -8.52
N THR A 7 2.50 -10.54 -7.84
CA THR A 7 1.49 -9.47 -7.80
C THR A 7 1.17 -8.95 -9.19
N GLN A 8 2.20 -8.64 -9.99
CA GLN A 8 2.02 -8.19 -11.38
C GLN A 8 1.30 -9.23 -12.27
N SER A 9 1.57 -10.51 -12.04
CA SER A 9 0.90 -11.61 -12.76
C SER A 9 -0.57 -11.73 -12.38
N ILE A 10 -0.92 -11.52 -11.11
CA ILE A 10 -2.31 -11.50 -10.63
C ILE A 10 -3.07 -10.34 -11.26
N GLU A 11 -2.49 -9.14 -11.26
CA GLU A 11 -3.10 -7.97 -11.90
C GLU A 11 -3.36 -8.20 -13.39
N LYS A 12 -2.39 -8.79 -14.11
CA LYS A 12 -2.55 -9.15 -15.52
C LYS A 12 -3.71 -10.13 -15.73
N LYS A 13 -3.84 -11.15 -14.86
CA LYS A 13 -4.94 -12.13 -14.91
C LYS A 13 -6.30 -11.49 -14.62
N LEU A 14 -6.34 -10.47 -13.77
CA LEU A 14 -7.53 -9.66 -13.45
C LEU A 14 -7.80 -8.56 -14.48
N GLY A 15 -7.09 -8.54 -15.61
CA GLY A 15 -7.38 -7.62 -16.70
C GLY A 15 -6.81 -6.21 -16.52
N ARG A 16 -5.74 -6.04 -15.73
CA ARG A 16 -4.98 -4.77 -15.71
C ARG A 16 -4.29 -4.57 -17.06
N GLU A 17 -4.66 -3.52 -17.78
CA GLU A 17 -4.04 -3.09 -19.04
C GLU A 17 -3.30 -1.76 -18.85
N ARG A 18 -2.03 -1.67 -19.27
CA ARG A 18 -1.23 -0.44 -19.14
C ARG A 18 -1.39 0.44 -20.38
N LYS A 19 -2.58 1.02 -20.55
CA LYS A 19 -2.89 1.91 -21.70
C LYS A 19 -2.38 3.33 -21.51
N GLU A 20 -2.52 3.87 -20.30
CA GLU A 20 -2.17 5.26 -19.97
C GLU A 20 -1.40 5.33 -18.65
N LYS A 21 -0.42 6.24 -18.58
CA LYS A 21 0.30 6.51 -17.34
C LYS A 21 -0.64 7.23 -16.37
N TRP A 22 -0.95 6.58 -15.24
CA TRP A 22 -1.89 7.06 -14.20
C TRP A 22 -3.37 7.04 -14.59
N GLY A 23 -3.73 6.34 -15.66
CA GLY A 23 -5.12 6.10 -16.00
C GLY A 23 -5.81 5.12 -15.03
N PRO A 24 -7.14 4.98 -15.13
CA PRO A 24 -7.91 4.01 -14.37
C PRO A 24 -7.33 2.59 -14.49
N ARG A 25 -7.38 1.83 -13.40
CA ARG A 25 -6.88 0.46 -13.35
C ARG A 25 -7.97 -0.47 -12.84
N THR A 26 -8.06 -1.65 -13.43
CA THR A 26 -8.98 -2.71 -12.94
C THR A 26 -8.62 -3.14 -11.52
N ILE A 27 -7.32 -3.23 -11.23
CA ILE A 27 -6.77 -3.51 -9.90
C ILE A 27 -5.33 -2.98 -9.82
N ASP A 28 -4.88 -2.64 -8.61
CA ASP A 28 -3.50 -2.28 -8.27
C ASP A 28 -3.10 -3.02 -6.98
N ILE A 29 -1.97 -3.72 -6.99
CA ILE A 29 -1.45 -4.46 -5.84
C ILE A 29 -0.08 -3.90 -5.49
N ASP A 30 -0.03 -3.09 -4.43
CA ASP A 30 1.19 -2.49 -3.90
C ASP A 30 1.79 -3.34 -2.77
N ILE A 31 3.10 -3.56 -2.79
CA ILE A 31 3.85 -4.12 -1.65
C ILE A 31 4.18 -2.95 -0.71
N LEU A 32 3.49 -2.89 0.43
CA LEU A 32 3.65 -1.79 1.38
C LEU A 32 4.87 -1.98 2.29
N LEU A 33 5.01 -3.19 2.82
CA LEU A 33 6.03 -3.62 3.78
C LEU A 33 6.44 -5.05 3.46
N TYR A 34 7.65 -5.44 3.83
CA TYR A 34 8.14 -6.80 3.66
C TYR A 34 9.00 -7.19 4.85
N ALA A 35 8.37 -7.74 5.89
CA ALA A 35 8.99 -7.92 7.19
C ALA A 35 9.69 -6.62 7.64
N GLU A 36 10.96 -6.69 8.05
CA GLU A 36 11.80 -5.56 8.46
C GLU A 36 12.75 -5.10 7.34
N GLU A 37 12.59 -5.61 6.11
CA GLU A 37 13.50 -5.36 5.02
C GLU A 37 13.35 -3.96 4.42
N GLN A 38 14.50 -3.37 4.06
CA GLN A 38 14.58 -2.16 3.25
C GLN A 38 15.08 -2.52 1.85
N ILE A 39 14.21 -2.37 0.87
CA ILE A 39 14.50 -2.67 -0.54
C ILE A 39 14.53 -1.36 -1.30
N ASN A 40 15.64 -1.05 -1.95
CA ASN A 40 15.78 0.11 -2.83
C ASN A 40 16.36 -0.34 -4.18
N GLN A 41 15.48 -0.85 -5.05
CA GLN A 41 15.80 -1.31 -6.39
C GLN A 41 15.01 -0.49 -7.40
N GLU A 42 15.49 -0.41 -8.65
CA GLU A 42 14.80 0.32 -9.72
C GLU A 42 13.34 -0.18 -9.93
N SER A 43 13.11 -1.48 -9.72
CA SER A 43 11.81 -2.12 -9.89
C SER A 43 10.94 -2.17 -8.63
N LEU A 44 11.52 -1.95 -7.44
CA LEU A 44 10.84 -2.13 -6.16
C LEU A 44 11.46 -1.28 -5.05
N ILE A 45 10.61 -0.50 -4.37
CA ILE A 45 10.98 0.24 -3.17
C ILE A 45 10.07 -0.24 -2.02
N VAL A 46 10.67 -0.71 -0.93
CA VAL A 46 9.99 -1.15 0.29
C VAL A 46 10.75 -0.60 1.51
N PRO A 47 10.09 0.00 2.52
CA PRO A 47 8.67 0.35 2.58
C PRO A 47 8.18 1.21 1.41
N HIS A 48 6.91 1.08 1.04
CA HIS A 48 6.36 1.86 -0.07
C HIS A 48 6.55 3.36 0.21
N PRO A 49 7.15 4.14 -0.71
CA PRO A 49 7.67 5.49 -0.41
C PRO A 49 6.58 6.50 -0.02
N ARG A 50 5.34 6.26 -0.44
CA ARG A 50 4.18 7.12 -0.14
C ARG A 50 3.18 6.46 0.81
N LEU A 51 3.61 5.46 1.58
CA LEU A 51 2.75 4.74 2.53
C LEU A 51 2.07 5.70 3.52
N GLN A 52 2.86 6.63 4.09
CA GLN A 52 2.39 7.56 5.13
C GLN A 52 1.46 8.68 4.61
N GLU A 53 1.32 8.83 3.29
CA GLU A 53 0.50 9.89 2.68
C GLU A 53 -0.91 9.40 2.30
N ARG A 54 -1.19 8.10 2.43
CA ARG A 54 -2.38 7.48 1.83
C ARG A 54 -3.33 6.96 2.90
N THR A 55 -4.35 7.76 3.19
CA THR A 55 -5.37 7.43 4.20
C THR A 55 -6.12 6.13 3.87
N PHE A 56 -6.46 5.90 2.60
CA PHE A 56 -7.08 4.65 2.15
C PHE A 56 -6.17 3.41 2.25
N VAL A 57 -4.88 3.59 2.56
CA VAL A 57 -3.94 2.51 2.87
C VAL A 57 -3.78 2.35 4.37
N LEU A 58 -3.58 3.45 5.10
CA LEU A 58 -3.24 3.42 6.52
C LEU A 58 -4.42 3.03 7.41
N VAL A 59 -5.63 3.52 7.12
CA VAL A 59 -6.84 3.17 7.88
C VAL A 59 -7.12 1.66 7.86
N PRO A 60 -7.19 0.97 6.71
CA PRO A 60 -7.37 -0.49 6.71
C PRO A 60 -6.16 -1.23 7.26
N LEU A 61 -4.94 -0.68 7.14
CA LEU A 61 -3.75 -1.29 7.72
C LEU A 61 -3.79 -1.28 9.26
N GLU A 62 -4.26 -0.19 9.87
CA GLU A 62 -4.45 -0.08 11.32
C GLU A 62 -5.47 -1.09 11.82
N GLU A 63 -6.54 -1.33 11.06
CA GLU A 63 -7.57 -2.30 11.41
C GLU A 63 -7.02 -3.74 11.52
N ILE A 64 -6.14 -4.14 10.60
CA ILE A 64 -5.60 -5.51 10.56
C ILE A 64 -4.29 -5.69 11.32
N ALA A 65 -3.55 -4.61 11.58
CA ALA A 65 -2.24 -4.61 12.22
C ALA A 65 -2.07 -3.38 13.14
N PRO A 66 -2.84 -3.28 14.25
CA PRO A 66 -2.87 -2.08 15.10
C PRO A 66 -1.56 -1.79 15.83
N GLU A 67 -0.76 -2.82 16.10
CA GLU A 67 0.54 -2.72 16.78
C GLU A 67 1.70 -2.42 15.81
N LEU A 68 1.41 -2.21 14.53
CA LEU A 68 2.43 -1.95 13.53
C LEU A 68 3.05 -0.56 13.73
N GLU A 69 4.37 -0.49 13.61
CA GLU A 69 5.11 0.76 13.57
C GLU A 69 5.65 1.01 12.16
N ILE A 70 5.58 2.26 11.70
CA ILE A 70 6.16 2.70 10.43
C ILE A 70 7.17 3.79 10.75
N ALA A 71 8.44 3.54 10.39
CA ALA A 71 9.56 4.45 10.70
C ALA A 71 9.67 4.79 12.21
N GLY A 72 9.40 3.82 13.08
CA GLY A 72 9.46 3.97 14.55
C GLY A 72 8.32 4.77 15.15
N ARG A 73 7.23 5.00 14.39
CA ARG A 73 6.00 5.63 14.88
C ARG A 73 4.86 4.62 14.87
N PRO A 74 4.07 4.51 15.95
CA PRO A 74 2.86 3.70 15.95
C PRO A 74 1.88 4.14 14.87
N LEU A 75 1.29 3.17 14.16
CA LEU A 75 0.35 3.46 13.07
C LEU A 75 -0.82 4.34 13.51
N LYS A 76 -1.31 4.14 14.74
CA LYS A 76 -2.36 4.96 15.38
C LYS A 76 -2.01 6.45 15.49
N GLU A 77 -0.74 6.78 15.71
CA GLU A 77 -0.29 8.18 15.75
C GLU A 77 -0.30 8.79 14.35
N ILE A 78 0.14 8.00 13.35
CA ILE A 78 0.17 8.44 11.95
C ILE A 78 -1.25 8.67 11.43
N THR A 79 -2.19 7.74 11.69
CA THR A 79 -3.58 7.86 11.21
C THR A 79 -4.33 9.01 11.87
N ALA A 80 -4.05 9.31 13.15
CA ALA A 80 -4.65 10.45 13.85
C ALA A 80 -4.28 11.82 13.26
N GLU A 81 -3.18 11.90 12.50
CA GLU A 81 -2.71 13.13 11.84
C GLU A 81 -3.34 13.37 10.45
N LEU A 82 -4.09 12.40 9.91
CA LEU A 82 -4.67 12.48 8.57
C LEU A 82 -6.02 13.22 8.59
N GLU A 83 -6.22 14.16 7.67
CA GLU A 83 -7.40 15.04 7.63
C GLU A 83 -8.65 14.36 7.01
N ASP A 84 -8.45 13.34 6.19
CA ASP A 84 -9.45 12.69 5.33
C ASP A 84 -9.81 11.26 5.78
N VAL A 85 -9.50 10.87 7.03
CA VAL A 85 -9.82 9.53 7.59
C VAL A 85 -11.31 9.21 7.46
N LYS A 86 -12.17 10.22 7.65
CA LYS A 86 -13.63 10.11 7.53
C LYS A 86 -14.13 9.70 6.13
N ASP A 87 -13.31 9.89 5.10
CA ASP A 87 -13.66 9.55 3.71
C ASP A 87 -13.37 8.07 3.40
N VAL A 88 -12.65 7.38 4.29
CA VAL A 88 -12.38 5.94 4.18
C VAL A 88 -13.41 5.19 5.02
N ARG A 89 -14.14 4.28 4.38
CA ARG A 89 -15.11 3.42 5.06
C ARG A 89 -14.90 1.96 4.69
N ARG A 90 -15.11 1.09 5.66
CA ARG A 90 -15.25 -0.35 5.43
C ARG A 90 -16.52 -0.60 4.61
N ILE A 91 -16.42 -1.50 3.64
CA ILE A 91 -17.56 -2.01 2.88
C ILE A 91 -17.73 -3.46 3.32
N ASP A 92 -18.88 -3.77 3.91
CA ASP A 92 -19.27 -5.13 4.31
C ASP A 92 -19.85 -5.94 3.13
#